data_AF-A0A6J5FRZ4-F1
#
_entry.id   AF-A0A6J5FRZ4-F1
#
_cell.length_a   1.000
_cell.length_b   1.000
_cell.length_c   1.000
_cell.angle_alpha   90.00
_cell.angle_beta   90.00
_cell.angle_gamma   90.00
#
_symmetry.space_group_name_H-M   'P 1'
#
loop_
_entity.id
_entity.type
_entity.pdbx_description
1 polymer ?
#
loop_
_entity_poly.entity_id
_entity_poly.type
_entity_poly.pdbx_seq_one_letter_code
_entity_poly.pdbx_strand_id
1 'polypeptide(L)'
;MNLETFALEQTDASNKLVELAREMPDLCLDVVELDKPLFLTQENRLELPSLSGETREKLKGDGFPESVLDAIGSEAEGQIYDNANLEATKVNDKDALIRTDIDYEKVDLFGKTNLERMKAGRAPLDANGRPIELHHIGQKQDSPLAELTCAEHRGKGNDNVLHNKLKESEINREDFGKEREEYWKARAAQIESQS
;
A
#
# COMPACT_ATOMS: atom_id res chain seq x y z
N MET A 1 75.04 12.83 -21.92
CA MET A 1 74.11 12.46 -20.83
C MET A 1 73.13 11.48 -21.44
N ASN A 2 73.23 10.23 -21.02
CA ASN A 2 72.47 9.11 -21.60
C ASN A 2 71.07 9.08 -20.98
N LEU A 3 70.03 9.11 -21.80
CA LEU A 3 68.66 8.84 -21.38
C LEU A 3 68.47 7.32 -21.46
N GLU A 4 68.41 6.68 -20.31
CA GLU A 4 68.11 5.25 -20.20
C GLU A 4 66.63 5.01 -20.47
N THR A 5 66.35 4.25 -21.51
CA THR A 5 65.03 3.76 -21.87
C THR A 5 64.67 2.61 -20.93
N PHE A 6 63.72 2.83 -20.02
CA PHE A 6 63.16 1.75 -19.21
C PHE A 6 62.16 0.94 -20.03
N ALA A 7 62.43 -0.35 -20.22
CA ALA A 7 61.52 -1.30 -20.82
C ALA A 7 60.42 -1.67 -19.80
N LEU A 8 59.16 -1.44 -20.15
CA LEU A 8 58.02 -1.98 -19.43
C LEU A 8 57.92 -3.48 -19.75
N GLU A 9 58.33 -4.32 -18.81
CA GLU A 9 58.07 -5.76 -18.84
C GLU A 9 56.55 -5.98 -18.89
N GLN A 10 56.10 -6.66 -19.95
CA GLN A 10 54.73 -7.16 -20.06
C GLN A 10 54.58 -8.32 -19.08
N THR A 11 53.97 -8.07 -17.92
CA THR A 11 53.53 -9.14 -17.03
C THR A 11 52.25 -9.75 -17.62
N ASP A 12 52.42 -10.90 -18.25
CA ASP A 12 51.36 -11.79 -18.74
C ASP A 12 50.67 -12.46 -17.54
N ALA A 13 49.84 -11.69 -16.84
CA ALA A 13 48.84 -12.23 -15.94
C ALA A 13 47.51 -12.11 -16.69
N SER A 14 46.92 -13.24 -17.08
CA SER A 14 45.52 -13.29 -17.51
C SER A 14 44.65 -12.86 -16.33
N ASN A 15 44.51 -11.55 -16.19
CA ASN A 15 43.61 -10.96 -15.24
C ASN A 15 42.21 -11.29 -15.75
N LYS A 16 41.47 -12.10 -14.99
CA LYS A 16 40.06 -12.42 -15.28
C LYS A 16 39.22 -11.19 -15.63
N LEU A 17 39.59 -10.01 -15.10
CA LEU A 17 38.98 -8.73 -15.43
C LEU A 17 39.14 -8.31 -16.90
N VAL A 18 40.29 -8.62 -17.53
CA VAL A 18 40.56 -8.30 -18.94
C VAL A 18 39.84 -9.26 -19.88
N GLU A 19 39.69 -10.54 -19.50
CA GLU A 19 38.84 -11.49 -20.23
C GLU A 19 37.36 -11.11 -20.12
N LEU A 20 36.87 -10.77 -18.92
CA LEU A 20 35.49 -10.33 -18.69
C LEU A 20 35.14 -9.07 -19.51
N ALA A 21 36.08 -8.13 -19.62
CA ALA A 21 35.91 -6.91 -20.41
C ALA A 21 35.91 -7.16 -21.93
N ARG A 22 36.51 -8.27 -22.40
CA ARG A 22 36.49 -8.68 -23.82
C ARG A 22 35.22 -9.47 -24.18
N GLU A 23 34.61 -10.16 -23.22
CA GLU A 23 33.36 -10.92 -23.41
C GLU A 23 32.08 -10.06 -23.44
N MET A 24 32.18 -8.75 -23.15
CA MET A 24 31.04 -7.82 -23.18
C MET A 24 31.24 -6.65 -24.17
N PRO A 25 31.33 -6.90 -25.49
CA PRO A 25 31.74 -5.85 -26.44
C PRO A 25 30.71 -4.73 -26.70
N ASP A 26 29.48 -4.80 -26.21
CA ASP A 26 28.44 -3.81 -26.54
C ASP A 26 27.44 -3.50 -25.41
N LEU A 27 27.80 -3.74 -24.14
CA LEU A 27 26.98 -3.25 -23.03
C LEU A 27 27.34 -1.78 -22.72
N CYS A 28 27.19 -0.91 -23.71
CA CYS A 28 27.08 0.51 -23.42
C CYS A 28 25.76 0.69 -22.68
N LEU A 29 25.79 0.63 -21.34
CA LEU A 29 24.63 1.04 -20.54
C LEU A 29 24.26 2.44 -21.01
N ASP A 30 23.08 2.57 -21.60
CA ASP A 30 22.59 3.84 -22.10
C ASP A 30 22.46 4.77 -20.89
N VAL A 31 23.39 5.71 -20.79
CA VAL A 31 23.48 6.67 -19.66
C VAL A 31 22.17 7.46 -19.56
N VAL A 32 21.44 7.62 -20.67
CA VAL A 32 20.11 8.25 -20.71
C VAL A 32 19.05 7.42 -20.00
N GLU A 33 19.18 6.09 -19.96
CA GLU A 33 18.29 5.23 -19.17
C GLU A 33 18.58 5.26 -17.67
N LEU A 34 19.84 5.41 -17.28
CA LEU A 34 20.25 5.55 -15.88
C LEU A 34 19.83 6.88 -15.25
N ASP A 35 19.74 7.93 -16.06
CA ASP A 35 19.34 9.28 -15.61
C ASP A 35 17.81 9.47 -15.57
N LYS A 36 17.04 8.43 -15.96
CA LYS A 36 15.59 8.41 -15.70
C LYS A 36 15.39 8.27 -14.20
N PRO A 37 14.61 9.15 -13.55
CA PRO A 37 14.24 8.93 -12.16
C PRO A 37 13.58 7.55 -12.03
N LEU A 38 14.12 6.72 -11.15
CA LEU A 38 13.53 5.43 -10.79
C LEU A 38 12.16 5.67 -10.16
N PHE A 39 11.13 5.75 -10.99
CA PHE A 39 9.77 5.65 -10.52
C PHE A 39 9.51 4.19 -10.15
N LEU A 40 9.19 3.96 -8.89
CA LEU A 40 8.82 2.63 -8.39
C LEU A 40 7.46 2.25 -9.02
N THR A 41 7.48 1.64 -10.20
CA THR A 41 6.30 1.09 -10.87
C THR A 41 6.01 -0.32 -10.37
N GLN A 42 4.79 -0.81 -10.56
CA GLN A 42 4.48 -2.21 -10.23
C GLN A 42 5.34 -3.21 -11.00
N GLU A 43 5.72 -2.87 -12.23
CA GLU A 43 6.55 -3.72 -13.09
C GLU A 43 8.01 -3.79 -12.61
N ASN A 44 8.50 -2.72 -11.96
CA ASN A 44 9.87 -2.65 -11.43
C ASN A 44 9.96 -2.99 -9.94
N ARG A 45 8.81 -3.14 -9.27
CA ARG A 45 8.73 -3.58 -7.88
C ARG A 45 8.83 -5.10 -7.89
N LEU A 46 10.04 -5.61 -7.66
CA LEU A 46 10.27 -7.01 -7.25
C LEU A 46 9.16 -7.44 -6.27
N GLU A 47 8.63 -8.66 -6.43
CA GLU A 47 7.56 -9.25 -5.60
C GLU A 47 7.68 -8.79 -4.13
N LEU A 48 6.63 -8.17 -3.60
CA LEU A 48 6.66 -7.66 -2.23
C LEU A 48 6.90 -8.83 -1.26
N PRO A 49 7.74 -8.66 -0.24
CA PRO A 49 7.94 -9.70 0.76
C PRO A 49 6.60 -10.02 1.44
N SER A 50 6.35 -11.32 1.59
CA SER A 50 5.22 -11.82 2.37
C SER A 50 5.28 -11.32 3.81
N LEU A 51 4.12 -11.24 4.47
CA LEU A 51 4.02 -10.77 5.84
C LEU A 51 4.95 -11.54 6.78
N SER A 52 5.87 -10.84 7.44
CA SER A 52 6.76 -11.42 8.46
C SER A 52 5.99 -11.83 9.71
N GLY A 53 6.47 -12.89 10.37
CA GLY A 53 5.87 -13.39 11.62
C GLY A 53 5.84 -12.32 12.72
N GLU A 54 6.88 -11.49 12.81
CA GLU A 54 6.96 -10.38 13.77
C GLU A 54 5.86 -9.34 13.55
N THR A 55 5.65 -8.90 12.31
CA THR A 55 4.59 -7.94 11.96
C THR A 55 3.21 -8.54 12.23
N ARG A 56 3.01 -9.82 11.89
CA ARG A 56 1.77 -10.54 12.19
C ARG A 56 1.47 -10.60 13.69
N GLU A 57 2.47 -10.92 14.52
CA GLU A 57 2.30 -10.96 15.97
C GLU A 57 2.03 -9.58 16.57
N LYS A 58 2.67 -8.53 16.03
CA LYS A 58 2.40 -7.14 16.42
C LYS A 58 0.94 -6.77 16.15
N LEU A 59 0.48 -6.93 14.90
CA LEU A 59 -0.90 -6.64 14.52
C LEU A 59 -1.92 -7.47 15.31
N LYS A 60 -1.59 -8.73 15.62
CA LYS A 60 -2.40 -9.57 16.51
C LYS A 60 -2.48 -9.00 17.92
N GLY A 61 -1.37 -8.48 18.44
CA GLY A 61 -1.31 -7.77 19.73
C GLY A 61 -2.14 -6.49 19.76
N ASP A 62 -2.22 -5.79 18.63
CA ASP A 62 -3.04 -4.59 18.43
C ASP A 62 -4.55 -4.91 18.30
N GLY A 63 -4.94 -6.19 18.36
CA GLY A 63 -6.32 -6.64 18.38
C GLY A 63 -6.89 -6.98 17.00
N PHE A 64 -6.04 -7.11 15.97
CA PHE A 64 -6.50 -7.43 14.63
C PHE A 64 -6.96 -8.90 14.57
N PRO A 65 -8.14 -9.20 13.99
CA PRO A 65 -8.65 -10.55 13.90
C PRO A 65 -7.81 -11.36 12.91
N GLU A 66 -7.81 -12.68 13.11
CA GLU A 66 -7.04 -13.59 12.27
C GLU A 66 -7.47 -13.55 10.79
N SER A 67 -8.74 -13.24 10.51
CA SER A 67 -9.27 -13.01 9.16
C SER A 67 -8.57 -11.86 8.44
N VAL A 68 -8.26 -10.77 9.15
CA VAL A 68 -7.50 -9.64 8.60
C VAL A 68 -6.05 -10.04 8.39
N LEU A 69 -5.43 -10.70 9.37
CA LEU A 69 -4.02 -11.11 9.30
C LEU A 69 -3.75 -12.10 8.14
N ASP A 70 -4.70 -12.99 7.85
CA ASP A 70 -4.62 -13.95 6.74
C ASP A 70 -4.91 -13.28 5.38
N ALA A 71 -5.70 -12.21 5.37
CA ALA A 71 -5.99 -11.44 4.17
C ALA A 71 -4.80 -10.56 3.72
N ILE A 72 -3.96 -10.09 4.65
CA ILE A 72 -2.79 -9.25 4.33
C ILE A 72 -1.82 -10.01 3.40
N GLY A 73 -1.60 -9.47 2.21
CA GLY A 73 -0.77 -10.12 1.19
C GLY A 73 0.73 -9.85 1.33
N SER A 74 1.12 -8.77 2.01
CA SER A 74 2.52 -8.34 2.09
C SER A 74 2.87 -7.62 3.39
N GLU A 75 4.15 -7.59 3.74
CA GLU A 75 4.62 -6.82 4.91
C GLU A 75 4.33 -5.32 4.77
N ALA A 76 4.57 -4.76 3.58
CA ALA A 76 4.32 -3.35 3.32
C ALA A 76 2.84 -2.98 3.49
N GLU A 77 1.92 -3.87 3.10
CA GLU A 77 0.48 -3.70 3.34
C GLU A 77 0.16 -3.70 4.84
N GLY A 78 0.69 -4.66 5.60
CA GLY A 78 0.50 -4.70 7.06
C GLY A 78 1.03 -3.46 7.77
N GLN A 79 2.18 -2.94 7.34
CA GLN A 79 2.75 -1.69 7.89
C GLN A 79 1.87 -0.47 7.59
N ILE A 80 1.14 -0.42 6.47
CA ILE A 80 0.22 0.68 6.20
C ILE A 80 -0.91 0.69 7.23
N TYR A 81 -1.48 -0.48 7.55
CA TYR A 81 -2.56 -0.58 8.53
C TYR A 81 -2.09 -0.28 9.96
N ASP A 82 -0.89 -0.76 10.34
CA ASP A 82 -0.24 -0.45 11.60
C ASP A 82 -0.07 1.06 11.82
N ASN A 83 0.39 1.76 10.77
CA ASN A 83 0.61 3.21 10.83
C ASN A 83 -0.69 4.04 10.73
N ALA A 84 -1.80 3.43 10.29
CA ALA A 84 -3.08 4.11 10.08
C ALA A 84 -3.95 4.22 11.35
N ASN A 85 -3.47 3.72 12.49
CA ASN A 85 -4.16 3.75 13.79
C ASN A 85 -5.61 3.24 13.70
N LEU A 86 -5.76 2.05 13.14
CA LEU A 86 -7.05 1.40 12.91
C LEU A 86 -7.42 0.50 14.09
N GLU A 87 -8.72 0.40 14.37
CA GLU A 87 -9.28 -0.54 15.33
C GLU A 87 -10.08 -1.61 14.60
N ALA A 88 -9.94 -2.87 15.00
CA ALA A 88 -10.72 -3.94 14.40
C ALA A 88 -12.12 -4.03 15.03
N THR A 89 -13.16 -3.94 14.19
CA THR A 89 -14.55 -4.12 14.59
C THR A 89 -15.31 -4.96 13.57
N LYS A 90 -16.55 -5.32 13.89
CA LYS A 90 -17.46 -5.96 12.92
C LYS A 90 -18.45 -4.93 12.42
N VAL A 91 -18.48 -4.69 11.11
CA VAL A 91 -19.47 -3.83 10.44
C VAL A 91 -20.26 -4.71 9.48
N ASN A 92 -21.59 -4.77 9.66
CA ASN A 92 -22.48 -5.60 8.83
C ASN A 92 -22.06 -7.09 8.82
N ASP A 93 -21.77 -7.65 10.01
CA ASP A 93 -21.29 -9.03 10.23
C ASP A 93 -19.94 -9.40 9.59
N LYS A 94 -19.31 -8.49 8.85
CA LYS A 94 -17.95 -8.62 8.30
C LYS A 94 -16.93 -7.96 9.20
N ASP A 95 -15.73 -8.56 9.30
CA ASP A 95 -14.61 -7.92 9.98
C ASP A 95 -14.15 -6.69 9.18
N ALA A 96 -13.86 -5.60 9.89
CA ALA A 96 -13.39 -4.37 9.27
C ALA A 96 -12.46 -3.60 10.21
N LEU A 97 -11.45 -2.96 9.64
CA LEU A 97 -10.56 -2.02 10.32
C LEU A 97 -11.14 -0.62 10.18
N ILE A 98 -11.62 -0.07 11.29
CA ILE A 98 -12.25 1.25 11.38
C ILE A 98 -11.29 2.29 11.91
N ARG A 99 -11.51 3.54 11.56
CA ARG A 99 -10.82 4.68 12.15
C ARG A 99 -11.55 5.19 13.38
N THR A 100 -10.78 5.55 14.40
CA THR A 100 -11.29 6.11 15.66
C THR A 100 -11.11 7.63 15.75
N ASP A 101 -10.39 8.24 14.79
CA ASP A 101 -10.12 9.68 14.72
C ASP A 101 -11.12 10.47 13.86
N ILE A 102 -12.25 9.85 13.48
CA ILE A 102 -13.30 10.50 12.70
C ILE A 102 -14.16 11.38 13.60
N ASP A 103 -14.20 12.68 13.29
CA ASP A 103 -15.14 13.61 13.91
C ASP A 103 -16.52 13.48 13.24
N TYR A 104 -17.49 12.87 13.93
CA TYR A 104 -18.84 12.65 13.41
C TYR A 104 -19.71 13.91 13.35
N GLU A 105 -19.39 14.94 14.14
CA GLU A 105 -20.11 16.21 14.19
C GLU A 105 -19.57 17.21 13.16
N LYS A 106 -18.41 16.93 12.55
CA LYS A 106 -17.83 17.73 11.48
C LYS A 106 -18.84 17.96 10.36
N VAL A 107 -19.07 19.22 10.06
CA VAL A 107 -20.01 19.67 9.02
C VAL A 107 -19.28 19.83 7.69
N ASP A 108 -19.87 19.33 6.61
CA ASP A 108 -19.40 19.51 5.25
C ASP A 108 -19.78 20.88 4.68
N LEU A 109 -19.30 21.18 3.46
CA LEU A 109 -19.62 22.44 2.76
C LEU A 109 -21.12 22.63 2.48
N PHE A 110 -21.93 21.58 2.60
CA PHE A 110 -23.37 21.58 2.36
C PHE A 110 -24.19 21.62 3.66
N GLY A 111 -23.54 21.76 4.82
CA GLY A 111 -24.22 21.82 6.11
C GLY A 111 -24.59 20.45 6.70
N LYS A 112 -24.06 19.35 6.17
CA LYS A 112 -24.33 17.99 6.70
C LYS A 112 -23.20 17.50 7.57
N THR A 113 -23.53 16.87 8.69
CA THR A 113 -22.52 16.24 9.54
C THR A 113 -21.97 14.95 8.91
N ASN A 114 -20.80 14.52 9.34
CA ASN A 114 -20.24 13.23 8.94
C ASN A 114 -21.18 12.06 9.26
N LEU A 115 -21.87 12.10 10.41
CA LEU A 115 -22.88 11.11 10.74
C LEU A 115 -24.04 11.09 9.72
N GLU A 116 -24.56 12.26 9.33
CA GLU A 116 -25.61 12.36 8.31
C GLU A 116 -25.14 11.87 6.93
N ARG A 117 -23.87 12.12 6.59
CA ARG A 117 -23.26 11.59 5.36
C ARG A 117 -23.24 10.07 5.39
N MET A 118 -22.80 9.47 6.49
CA MET A 118 -22.74 8.01 6.66
C MET A 118 -24.13 7.37 6.61
N LYS A 119 -25.15 8.00 7.22
CA LYS A 119 -26.56 7.58 7.10
C LYS A 119 -27.08 7.60 5.67
N ALA A 120 -26.60 8.55 4.86
CA ALA A 120 -26.89 8.61 3.44
C ALA A 120 -26.00 7.65 2.61
N GLY A 121 -25.20 6.79 3.24
CA GLY A 121 -24.28 5.86 2.61
C GLY A 121 -23.06 6.52 1.98
N ARG A 122 -22.74 7.76 2.38
CA ARG A 122 -21.58 8.52 1.91
C ARG A 122 -20.45 8.42 2.92
N ALA A 123 -19.23 8.38 2.41
CA ALA A 123 -18.05 8.41 3.26
C ALA A 123 -18.01 9.69 4.11
N PRO A 124 -17.64 9.56 5.41
CA PRO A 124 -17.32 10.70 6.25
C PRO A 124 -16.04 11.37 5.74
N LEU A 125 -15.85 12.62 6.16
CA LEU A 125 -14.70 13.44 5.83
C LEU A 125 -13.67 13.38 6.97
N ASP A 126 -12.40 13.25 6.62
CA ASP A 126 -11.28 13.33 7.55
C ASP A 126 -11.11 14.76 8.14
N ALA A 127 -10.13 14.94 9.03
CA ALA A 127 -9.79 16.25 9.57
C ALA A 127 -9.52 17.32 8.48
N ASN A 128 -8.97 16.90 7.33
CA ASN A 128 -8.66 17.76 6.18
C ASN A 128 -9.85 17.99 5.24
N GLY A 129 -11.03 17.44 5.53
CA GLY A 129 -12.21 17.56 4.67
C GLY A 129 -12.20 16.63 3.45
N ARG A 130 -11.35 15.62 3.41
CA ARG A 130 -11.28 14.61 2.34
C ARG A 130 -12.10 13.37 2.71
N PRO A 131 -12.82 12.76 1.76
CA PRO A 131 -13.57 11.54 2.05
C PRO A 131 -12.63 10.40 2.43
N ILE A 132 -13.04 9.63 3.43
CA ILE A 132 -12.38 8.38 3.81
C ILE A 132 -12.69 7.32 2.75
N GLU A 133 -11.68 6.55 2.37
CA GLU A 133 -11.80 5.51 1.36
C GLU A 133 -11.82 4.13 2.04
N LEU A 134 -12.61 3.23 1.47
CA LEU A 134 -12.64 1.82 1.88
C LEU A 134 -11.71 1.02 0.97
N HIS A 135 -10.95 0.13 1.56
CA HIS A 135 -10.01 -0.77 0.87
C HIS A 135 -10.28 -2.22 1.25
N HIS A 136 -10.29 -3.13 0.27
CA HIS A 136 -10.37 -4.57 0.50
C HIS A 136 -8.98 -5.13 0.80
N ILE A 137 -8.80 -5.69 1.99
CA ILE A 137 -7.50 -6.21 2.44
C ILE A 137 -7.11 -7.42 1.58
N GLY A 138 -5.92 -7.39 0.97
CA GLY A 138 -5.48 -8.45 0.06
C GLY A 138 -6.24 -8.54 -1.28
N GLN A 139 -7.02 -7.51 -1.63
CA GLN A 139 -7.71 -7.38 -2.93
C GLN A 139 -8.67 -8.52 -3.28
N LYS A 140 -9.27 -9.18 -2.27
CA LYS A 140 -10.31 -10.21 -2.47
C LYS A 140 -11.69 -9.63 -2.19
N GLN A 141 -12.71 -10.01 -2.95
CA GLN A 141 -14.08 -9.53 -2.73
C GLN A 141 -14.67 -9.96 -1.37
N ASP A 142 -14.28 -11.12 -0.86
CA ASP A 142 -14.73 -11.63 0.45
C ASP A 142 -13.84 -11.17 1.61
N SER A 143 -12.82 -10.34 1.35
CA SER A 143 -11.91 -9.88 2.39
C SER A 143 -12.52 -8.83 3.32
N PRO A 144 -11.97 -8.71 4.55
CA PRO A 144 -12.24 -7.58 5.43
C PRO A 144 -11.97 -6.23 4.76
N LEU A 145 -12.67 -5.20 5.22
CA LEU A 145 -12.51 -3.82 4.74
C LEU A 145 -11.64 -3.00 5.69
N ALA A 146 -10.85 -2.08 5.16
CA ALA A 146 -10.10 -1.10 5.93
C ALA A 146 -10.49 0.34 5.56
N GLU A 147 -10.73 1.18 6.57
CA GLU A 147 -10.97 2.62 6.44
C GLU A 147 -9.62 3.36 6.38
N LEU A 148 -9.27 3.89 5.21
CA LEU A 148 -8.02 4.63 4.99
C LEU A 148 -8.30 6.04 4.50
N THR A 149 -7.48 7.01 4.90
CA THR A 149 -7.51 8.32 4.26
C THR A 149 -6.96 8.23 2.84
N CYS A 150 -7.34 9.17 1.97
CA CYS A 150 -6.79 9.24 0.61
C CYS A 150 -5.24 9.29 0.59
N ALA A 151 -4.63 9.89 1.62
CA ALA A 151 -3.17 9.95 1.75
C ALA A 151 -2.55 8.59 2.12
N GLU A 152 -3.20 7.78 2.95
CA GLU A 152 -2.73 6.43 3.30
C GLU A 152 -3.05 5.42 2.20
N HIS A 153 -4.18 5.57 1.52
CA HIS A 153 -4.61 4.65 0.47
C HIS A 153 -3.83 4.84 -0.83
N ARG A 154 -3.58 6.09 -1.25
CA ARG A 154 -2.92 6.39 -2.55
C ARG A 154 -1.65 7.22 -2.43
N GLY A 155 -1.40 7.85 -1.29
CA GLY A 155 -0.24 8.71 -1.11
C GLY A 155 1.06 7.93 -0.95
N LYS A 156 2.19 8.62 -1.16
CA LYS A 156 3.56 8.13 -0.90
C LYS A 156 3.93 6.78 -1.57
N GLY A 157 3.22 6.38 -2.62
CA GLY A 157 3.45 5.09 -3.29
C GLY A 157 2.67 3.91 -2.68
N ASN A 158 1.79 4.16 -1.72
CA ASN A 158 0.90 3.15 -1.13
C ASN A 158 -0.11 2.62 -2.14
N ASP A 159 -0.51 3.42 -3.15
CA ASP A 159 -1.37 2.95 -4.25
C ASP A 159 -0.78 1.68 -4.90
N ASN A 160 0.53 1.67 -5.12
CA ASN A 160 1.22 0.52 -5.72
C ASN A 160 1.34 -0.66 -4.75
N VAL A 161 1.25 -0.44 -3.43
CA VAL A 161 1.26 -1.52 -2.40
C VAL A 161 -0.11 -2.15 -2.27
N LEU A 162 -1.14 -1.33 -2.14
CA LEU A 162 -2.49 -1.75 -1.87
C LEU A 162 -3.23 -2.23 -3.14
N HIS A 163 -2.88 -1.67 -4.32
CA HIS A 163 -3.46 -2.07 -5.60
C HIS A 163 -2.41 -2.77 -6.47
N ASN A 164 -2.45 -4.10 -6.49
CA ASN A 164 -1.71 -4.90 -7.43
C ASN A 164 -2.49 -5.03 -8.76
N LYS A 165 -2.26 -4.10 -9.69
CA LYS A 165 -2.86 -4.07 -11.04
C LYS A 165 -2.28 -5.15 -11.97
N LEU A 166 -1.24 -5.88 -11.56
CA LEU A 166 -0.78 -7.06 -12.30
C LEU A 166 -1.68 -8.28 -12.06
N LYS A 167 -2.39 -8.30 -10.93
CA LYS A 167 -3.40 -9.32 -10.63
C LYS A 167 -4.74 -8.90 -11.25
N GLU A 168 -5.48 -9.85 -11.82
CA GLU A 168 -6.86 -9.57 -12.21
C GLU A 168 -7.67 -9.17 -10.98
N SER A 169 -8.37 -8.04 -11.08
CA SER A 169 -9.25 -7.57 -10.01
C SER A 169 -10.42 -8.53 -9.85
N GLU A 170 -10.43 -9.27 -8.75
CA GLU A 170 -11.53 -10.16 -8.39
C GLU A 170 -12.77 -9.39 -7.92
N ILE A 171 -12.67 -8.06 -7.78
CA ILE A 171 -13.73 -7.20 -7.23
C ILE A 171 -14.54 -6.56 -8.36
N ASN A 172 -15.87 -6.75 -8.32
CA ASN A 172 -16.80 -6.00 -9.16
C ASN A 172 -17.02 -4.58 -8.61
N ARG A 173 -16.73 -3.57 -9.44
CA ARG A 173 -16.83 -2.15 -9.06
C ARG A 173 -18.26 -1.70 -8.75
N GLU A 174 -19.25 -2.26 -9.44
CA GLU A 174 -20.66 -1.90 -9.20
C GLU A 174 -21.14 -2.46 -7.85
N ASP A 175 -20.77 -3.70 -7.55
CA ASP A 175 -21.11 -4.34 -6.28
C ASP A 175 -20.36 -3.69 -5.12
N PHE A 176 -19.09 -3.30 -5.32
CA PHE A 176 -18.35 -2.55 -4.32
C PHE A 176 -18.97 -1.18 -4.04
N GLY A 177 -19.54 -0.51 -5.05
CA GLY A 177 -20.28 0.75 -4.85
C GLY A 177 -21.43 0.58 -3.86
N LYS A 178 -22.20 -0.50 -4.00
CA LYS A 178 -23.30 -0.85 -3.09
C LYS A 178 -22.80 -1.26 -1.71
N GLU A 179 -21.77 -2.12 -1.66
CA GLU A 179 -21.17 -2.58 -0.40
C GLU A 179 -20.66 -1.41 0.43
N ARG A 180 -20.01 -0.42 -0.20
CA ARG A 180 -19.57 0.81 0.48
C ARG A 180 -20.74 1.60 1.04
N GLU A 181 -21.83 1.73 0.28
CA GLU A 181 -23.02 2.46 0.71
C GLU A 181 -23.64 1.79 1.95
N GLU A 182 -23.80 0.47 1.90
CA GLU A 182 -24.33 -0.34 3.01
C GLU A 182 -23.41 -0.33 4.22
N TYR A 183 -22.10 -0.41 4.00
CA TYR A 183 -21.09 -0.33 5.05
C TYR A 183 -21.20 0.96 5.84
N TRP A 184 -21.25 2.12 5.17
CA TRP A 184 -21.34 3.40 5.85
C TRP A 184 -22.66 3.58 6.60
N LYS A 185 -23.77 3.06 6.06
CA LYS A 185 -25.06 3.05 6.75
C LYS A 185 -25.03 2.19 8.01
N ALA A 186 -24.48 0.99 7.91
CA ALA A 186 -24.32 0.09 9.05
C ALA A 186 -23.41 0.71 10.12
N ARG A 187 -22.30 1.33 9.71
CA ARG A 187 -21.39 2.05 10.59
C ARG A 187 -22.09 3.20 11.32
N ALA A 188 -22.90 4.00 10.62
CA ALA A 188 -23.69 5.07 11.24
C ALA A 188 -24.66 4.51 12.29
N ALA A 189 -25.38 3.43 11.97
CA ALA A 189 -26.32 2.80 12.90
C ALA A 189 -25.62 2.25 14.15
N GLN A 190 -24.39 1.72 14.03
CA GLN A 190 -23.60 1.29 15.17
C GLN A 190 -23.20 2.45 16.08
N ILE A 191 -22.74 3.56 15.50
CA ILE A 191 -22.37 4.77 16.26
C ILE A 191 -23.59 5.31 17.01
N GLU A 192 -24.76 5.37 16.36
CA GLU A 192 -26.00 5.77 17.01
C GLU A 192 -26.46 4.82 18.11
N SER A 193 -26.21 3.51 17.96
CA SER A 193 -26.57 2.52 18.98
C SER A 193 -25.62 2.53 20.17
N GLN A 194 -24.42 3.12 20.01
CA GLN A 194 -23.39 3.25 21.03
C GLN A 194 -23.38 4.63 21.72
N SER A 195 -24.11 5.61 21.18
CA SER A 195 -24.24 6.99 21.70
C SER A 195 -25.45 7.15 22.60
#